data_AF-A0A8J3PTB7-F1
#
_entry.id   AF-A0A8J3PTB7-F1
#
_cell.length_a   1.000
_cell.length_b   1.000
_cell.length_c   1.000
_cell.angle_alpha   90.00
_cell.angle_beta   90.00
_cell.angle_gamma   90.00
#
_symmetry.space_group_name_H-M   'P 1'
#
loop_
_entity.id
_entity.type
_entity.pdbx_description
1 polymer ?
#
loop_
_entity_poly.entity_id
_entity_poly.type
_entity_poly.pdbx_seq_one_letter_code
_entity_poly.pdbx_strand_id
1 'polypeptide(L)'
;MGIEASSGRVSESQLVADLVGLDQPGDVIRKAGEWLAAQLADEGFTWVRSQGKLEHRGGKRSERIYLQNSAGNRTGQLIAFGAV
;
A
#
# COMPACT_ATOMS: atom_id res chain seq x y z
N MET A 1 6.79 -12.94 29.14
CA MET A 1 7.03 -13.96 28.09
C MET A 1 6.03 -13.68 26.98
N GLY A 2 6.37 -12.73 26.10
CA GLY A 2 5.47 -12.28 25.02
C GLY A 2 5.74 -13.10 23.78
N ILE A 3 4.72 -13.78 23.28
CA ILE A 3 4.73 -14.52 22.03
C ILE A 3 4.96 -13.54 20.88
N GLU A 4 6.14 -13.64 20.26
CA GLU A 4 6.46 -12.95 19.01
C GLU A 4 5.55 -13.49 17.92
N ALA A 5 4.50 -12.75 17.59
CA ALA A 5 3.78 -12.96 16.35
C ALA A 5 4.73 -12.57 15.22
N SER A 6 5.54 -13.52 14.75
CA SER A 6 6.21 -13.46 13.45
C SER A 6 5.13 -13.52 12.36
N SER A 7 4.33 -12.46 12.25
CA SER A 7 3.44 -12.27 11.12
C SER A 7 4.35 -12.06 9.91
N GLY A 8 4.18 -12.86 8.86
CA GLY A 8 5.00 -12.88 7.63
C GLY A 8 4.90 -11.61 6.78
N ARG A 9 4.85 -10.44 7.43
CA ARG A 9 4.80 -9.12 6.83
C ARG A 9 6.20 -8.75 6.37
N VAL A 10 6.29 -8.35 5.12
CA VAL A 10 7.52 -7.86 4.53
C VAL A 10 8.03 -6.67 5.36
N SER A 11 9.26 -6.76 5.86
CA SER A 11 9.86 -5.71 6.69
C SER A 11 10.03 -4.42 5.88
N GLU A 12 10.00 -3.28 6.56
CA GLU A 12 10.21 -1.98 5.94
C GLU A 12 11.54 -1.90 5.18
N SER A 13 12.62 -2.46 5.76
CA SER A 13 13.94 -2.49 5.13
C SER A 13 13.94 -3.27 3.81
N GLN A 14 13.15 -4.35 3.71
CA GLN A 14 12.99 -5.11 2.47
C GLN A 14 12.21 -4.32 1.43
N LEU A 15 11.15 -3.59 1.85
CA LEU A 15 10.43 -2.70 0.96
C LEU A 15 11.36 -1.62 0.38
N VAL A 16 12.16 -0.97 1.22
CA VAL A 16 13.10 0.08 0.78
C VAL A 16 14.08 -0.48 -0.26
N ALA A 17 14.67 -1.64 0.00
CA ALA A 17 15.57 -2.29 -0.95
C ALA A 17 14.88 -2.59 -2.30
N ASP A 18 13.65 -3.09 -2.26
CA ASP A 18 12.87 -3.39 -3.45
C ASP A 18 12.47 -2.13 -4.23
N LEU A 19 12.23 -1.01 -3.54
CA LEU A 19 11.82 0.26 -4.16
C LEU A 19 13.00 1.00 -4.83
N VAL A 20 14.20 0.95 -4.23
CA VAL A 20 15.40 1.62 -4.78
C VAL A 20 15.77 1.08 -6.16
N GLY A 21 15.44 -0.18 -6.46
CA GLY A 21 15.70 -0.79 -7.77
C GLY A 21 14.66 -0.51 -8.86
N LEU A 22 13.64 0.33 -8.62
CA LEU A 22 12.55 0.56 -9.58
C LEU A 22 12.72 1.89 -10.30
N ASP A 23 12.84 1.82 -11.63
CA ASP A 23 13.05 3.02 -12.47
C ASP A 23 11.75 3.71 -12.88
N GLN A 24 10.60 3.03 -12.79
CA GLN A 24 9.32 3.53 -13.26
C GLN A 24 8.40 3.90 -12.08
N PRO A 25 7.81 5.11 -12.07
CA PRO A 25 6.87 5.52 -11.01
C PRO A 25 5.69 4.56 -10.82
N GLY A 26 5.24 3.91 -11.90
CA GLY A 26 4.17 2.91 -11.85
C GLY A 26 4.58 1.65 -11.07
N ASP A 27 5.85 1.25 -11.15
CA ASP A 27 6.37 0.11 -10.41
C ASP A 27 6.53 0.44 -8.92
N VAL A 28 6.96 1.65 -8.59
CA VAL A 28 7.01 2.15 -7.20
C VAL A 28 5.62 2.08 -6.55
N ILE A 29 4.60 2.61 -7.23
CA ILE A 29 3.21 2.59 -6.74
C ILE A 29 2.70 1.17 -6.57
N ARG A 30 2.99 0.30 -7.54
CA ARG A 30 2.59 -1.10 -7.49
C ARG A 30 3.21 -1.80 -6.29
N LYS A 31 4.52 -1.68 -6.11
CA LYS A 31 5.24 -2.36 -5.02
C LYS A 31 4.81 -1.82 -3.65
N ALA A 32 4.60 -0.52 -3.54
CA ALA A 32 4.04 0.10 -2.33
C ALA A 32 2.61 -0.40 -2.02
N GLY A 33 1.77 -0.53 -3.04
CA GLY A 33 0.40 -1.07 -2.89
C GLY A 33 0.37 -2.54 -2.49
N GLU A 34 1.23 -3.36 -3.07
CA GLU A 34 1.43 -4.76 -2.69
C GLU A 34 1.87 -4.89 -1.23
N TRP A 35 2.86 -4.08 -0.80
CA TRP A 35 3.31 -4.07 0.58
C TRP A 35 2.23 -3.59 1.55
N LEU A 36 1.52 -2.50 1.23
CA LEU A 36 0.48 -1.97 2.10
C LEU A 36 -0.69 -2.95 2.26
N ALA A 37 -1.05 -3.67 1.19
CA ALA A 37 -2.07 -4.72 1.28
C ALA A 37 -1.64 -5.88 2.18
N ALA A 38 -0.35 -6.21 2.22
CA ALA A 38 0.17 -7.21 3.17
C ALA A 38 0.09 -6.72 4.63
N GLN A 39 0.30 -5.42 4.88
CA GLN A 39 0.17 -4.85 6.24
C GLN A 39 -1.28 -4.82 6.73
N LEU A 40 -2.22 -4.54 5.83
CA LEU A 40 -3.65 -4.41 6.10
C LEU A 40 -4.45 -5.70 5.80
N ALA A 41 -3.76 -6.83 5.61
CA ALA A 41 -4.39 -8.10 5.28
C ALA A 41 -5.37 -8.55 6.39
N ASP A 42 -5.01 -8.32 7.65
CA ASP A 42 -5.84 -8.65 8.82
C ASP A 42 -7.11 -7.77 8.89
N GLU A 43 -7.10 -6.62 8.23
CA GLU A 43 -8.24 -5.71 8.08
C GLU A 43 -9.06 -6.01 6.81
N GLY A 44 -8.68 -7.04 6.03
CA GLY A 44 -9.40 -7.48 4.84
C GLY A 44 -9.15 -6.65 3.57
N PHE A 45 -8.12 -5.79 3.57
CA PHE A 45 -7.77 -5.01 2.38
C PHE A 45 -7.04 -5.88 1.34
N THR A 46 -7.34 -5.61 0.07
CA THR A 46 -6.70 -6.28 -1.07
C THR A 46 -6.24 -5.27 -2.11
N TRP A 47 -5.08 -5.51 -2.72
CA TRP A 47 -4.55 -4.65 -3.78
C TRP A 47 -5.19 -4.96 -5.14
N VAL A 48 -5.81 -3.95 -5.75
CA VAL A 48 -6.40 -4.03 -7.09
C VAL A 48 -5.45 -3.35 -8.08
N ARG A 49 -4.51 -4.13 -8.62
CA ARG A 49 -3.42 -3.65 -9.49
C ARG A 49 -3.88 -2.79 -10.67
N SER A 50 -4.96 -3.19 -11.35
CA SER A 50 -5.48 -2.47 -12.53
C SER A 50 -6.03 -1.08 -12.21
N GLN A 51 -6.31 -0.81 -10.93
CA GLN A 51 -6.91 0.46 -10.49
C GLN A 51 -5.99 1.26 -9.56
N GLY A 52 -4.81 0.72 -9.21
CA GLY A 52 -3.87 1.39 -8.31
C GLY A 52 -4.48 1.71 -6.93
N LYS A 53 -5.26 0.78 -6.37
CA LYS A 53 -5.95 1.01 -5.10
C LYS A 53 -6.01 -0.25 -4.22
N LEU A 54 -6.08 -0.05 -2.91
CA LEU A 54 -6.55 -1.06 -1.98
C LEU A 54 -8.06 -0.99 -1.86
N GLU A 55 -8.72 -2.13 -1.74
CA GLU A 55 -10.15 -2.23 -1.51
C GLU A 55 -10.44 -3.21 -0.36
N HIS A 56 -11.29 -2.77 0.57
CA HIS A 56 -11.90 -3.61 1.59
C HIS A 56 -13.42 -3.61 1.37
N ARG A 57 -14.03 -4.79 1.38
CA ARG A 57 -15.48 -4.97 1.21
C ARG A 57 -16.08 -5.53 2.50
N GLY A 58 -16.50 -4.64 3.38
CA GLY A 58 -17.20 -4.97 4.62
C GLY A 58 -18.72 -4.81 4.50
N GLY A 59 -19.45 -5.90 4.31
CA GLY A 59 -20.92 -5.89 4.30
C GLY A 59 -21.52 -4.93 3.27
N LYS A 60 -22.17 -3.85 3.74
CA LYS A 60 -22.81 -2.82 2.87
C LYS A 60 -21.88 -1.68 2.45
N ARG A 61 -20.65 -1.62 2.95
CA ARG A 61 -19.70 -0.53 2.67
C ARG A 61 -18.44 -1.06 2.01
N SER A 62 -17.95 -0.31 1.02
CA SER A 62 -16.66 -0.54 0.38
C SER A 62 -15.72 0.61 0.71
N GLU A 63 -14.56 0.29 1.27
CA GLU A 63 -13.50 1.23 1.58
C GLU A 63 -12.41 1.13 0.52
N ARG A 64 -11.86 2.27 0.10
CA ARG A 64 -10.88 2.35 -1.00
C ARG A 64 -9.76 3.31 -0.65
N ILE A 65 -8.52 2.87 -0.79
CA ILE A 65 -7.31 3.69 -0.63
C ILE A 65 -6.61 3.75 -1.98
N TYR A 66 -6.49 4.93 -2.58
CA TYR A 66 -5.84 5.09 -3.87
C TYR A 66 -4.36 5.46 -3.70
N LEU A 67 -3.49 4.76 -4.43
CA LEU A 67 -2.07 5.08 -4.54
C LEU A 67 -1.82 5.50 -5.99
N GLN A 68 -1.55 6.78 -6.20
CA GLN A 68 -1.46 7.38 -7.53
C GLN A 68 -0.22 8.26 -7.65
N ASN A 69 0.35 8.33 -8.85
CA ASN A 69 1.36 9.34 -9.18
C ASN A 69 0.68 10.69 -9.41
N SER A 70 1.48 11.75 -9.52
CA SER A 70 0.97 13.11 -9.75
C SER A 70 0.10 13.24 -11.00
N ALA A 71 0.34 12.43 -12.04
CA ALA A 71 -0.48 12.43 -13.26
C ALA A 71 -1.89 11.84 -13.03
N GLY A 72 -2.02 10.87 -12.10
CA GLY A 72 -3.29 10.26 -11.68
C GLY A 72 -4.04 11.05 -10.61
N ASN A 73 -3.33 11.82 -9.78
CA ASN A 73 -3.90 12.64 -8.72
C ASN A 73 -4.36 14.04 -9.20
N ARG A 74 -5.19 14.09 -10.26
CA ARG A 74 -5.65 15.37 -10.85
C ARG A 74 -6.62 16.15 -9.97
N THR A 75 -7.27 15.48 -9.02
CA THR A 75 -8.20 16.07 -8.06
C THR A 75 -7.51 16.54 -6.77
N GLY A 76 -6.18 16.35 -6.65
CA GLY A 76 -5.39 16.87 -5.54
C GLY A 76 -5.63 16.20 -4.19
N GLN A 77 -6.09 14.93 -4.18
CA GLN A 77 -6.20 14.17 -2.93
C GLN A 77 -4.80 13.78 -2.46
N LEU A 78 -4.22 14.57 -1.56
CA LEU A 78 -2.88 14.36 -1.03
C LEU A 78 -2.97 13.62 0.30
N ILE A 79 -2.34 12.44 0.38
CA ILE A 79 -1.93 11.86 1.67
C ILE A 79 -0.46 12.24 1.83
N ALA A 80 -0.18 13.31 2.58
CA ALA A 80 1.18 13.72 2.91
C ALA A 80 1.59 13.11 4.24
N PHE A 81 2.70 12.36 4.25
CA PHE A 81 3.39 11.95 5.46
C PHE A 81 4.55 12.92 5.68
N GLY A 82 4.41 13.81 6.67
CA GLY A 82 5.52 14.62 7.17
C GLY A 82 6.15 13.92 8.37
N ALA A 83 7.48 13.85 8.41
CA ALA A 83 8.19 13.56 9.65
C ALA A 83 7.96 14.75 10.61
N VAL A 84 7.55 14.45 11.84
CA VAL A 84 7.63 15.40 12.97
C VAL A 84 9.03 15.32 13.55
#